data_AF-A0A525CH09-F1
#
_entry.id   AF-A0A525CH09-F1
#
_cell.length_a   1.000
_cell.length_b   1.000
_cell.length_c   1.000
_cell.angle_alpha   90.00
_cell.angle_beta   90.00
_cell.angle_gamma   90.00
#
_symmetry.space_group_name_H-M   'P 1'
#
loop_
_entity.id
_entity.type
_entity.pdbx_description
1 polymer ?
#
loop_
_entity_poly.entity_id
_entity_poly.type
_entity_poly.pdbx_seq_one_letter_code
_entity_poly.pdbx_strand_id
1 'polypeptide(L)'
;MALNKLINLNKFIFFNLLTISLISTSLIGLLWFLADYRYFNEMIAEQEATFYDQKKQMLRDEVGRVVNYIDYMKATTESRLKQSIRSRTYEAYEIASAIYKENEGNLTEAEIKVAVKNVLRRLRFNNGRGYYFATRLDGLEELFADRPELEGVNLIDMQDTQGQFVIRDMIELVRT
;
A
#
# COMPACT_ATOMS: atom_id res chain seq x y z
N MET A 1 -43.64 76.34 -52.03
CA MET A 1 -44.35 75.65 -50.92
C MET A 1 -44.26 74.11 -51.01
N ALA A 2 -44.43 73.50 -52.19
CA ALA A 2 -44.37 72.03 -52.36
C ALA A 2 -42.96 71.41 -52.12
N LEU A 3 -41.88 72.07 -52.54
CA LEU A 3 -40.51 71.58 -52.40
C LEU A 3 -40.07 71.42 -50.92
N ASN A 4 -40.38 72.40 -50.07
CA ASN A 4 -40.10 72.30 -48.62
C ASN A 4 -40.92 71.19 -47.94
N LYS A 5 -42.13 70.91 -48.42
CA LYS A 5 -42.98 69.82 -47.90
C LYS A 5 -42.42 68.45 -48.25
N LEU A 6 -41.89 68.28 -49.47
CA LEU A 6 -41.19 67.06 -49.91
C LEU A 6 -39.87 66.83 -49.15
N ILE A 7 -39.06 67.88 -48.95
CA ILE A 7 -37.82 67.79 -48.17
C ILE A 7 -38.12 67.41 -46.71
N ASN A 8 -39.16 67.99 -46.11
CA ASN A 8 -39.56 67.65 -44.74
C ASN A 8 -40.12 66.22 -44.63
N LEU A 9 -40.84 65.73 -45.64
CA LEU A 9 -41.32 64.34 -45.69
C LEU A 9 -40.18 63.33 -45.80
N ASN A 10 -39.19 63.58 -46.67
CA ASN A 10 -38.03 62.70 -46.83
C ASN A 10 -37.16 62.66 -45.57
N LYS A 11 -36.96 63.81 -44.91
CA LYS A 11 -36.27 63.88 -43.61
C LYS A 11 -37.02 63.08 -42.53
N PHE A 12 -38.34 63.14 -42.52
CA PHE A 12 -39.18 62.36 -41.60
C PHE A 12 -39.06 60.85 -41.86
N ILE A 13 -39.17 60.40 -43.11
CA ILE A 13 -39.04 58.98 -43.47
C ILE A 13 -37.63 58.46 -43.13
N PHE A 14 -36.59 59.23 -43.45
CA PHE A 14 -35.20 58.87 -43.14
C PHE A 14 -34.96 58.74 -41.63
N PHE A 15 -35.47 59.68 -40.83
CA PHE A 15 -35.36 59.62 -39.38
C PHE A 15 -36.08 58.40 -38.80
N ASN A 16 -37.30 58.08 -39.30
CA ASN A 16 -38.03 56.89 -38.87
C ASN A 16 -37.28 55.58 -39.22
N LEU A 17 -36.74 55.46 -40.43
CA LEU A 17 -35.94 54.28 -40.84
C LEU A 17 -34.69 54.11 -39.96
N LEU A 18 -34.00 55.21 -39.65
CA LEU A 18 -32.87 55.20 -38.71
C LEU A 18 -33.29 54.69 -37.33
N THR A 19 -34.42 55.18 -36.81
CA THR A 19 -34.91 54.74 -35.49
C THR A 19 -35.27 53.25 -35.46
N ILE A 20 -35.92 52.74 -36.50
CA ILE A 20 -36.29 51.31 -36.59
C ILE A 20 -35.05 50.43 -36.69
N SER A 21 -34.05 50.84 -37.48
CA SER A 21 -32.78 50.12 -37.60
C SER A 21 -32.01 50.08 -36.26
N LEU A 22 -32.02 51.20 -35.53
CA LEU A 22 -31.42 51.27 -34.20
C LEU A 22 -32.12 50.32 -33.23
N ILE A 23 -33.46 50.38 -33.18
CA ILE A 23 -34.28 49.52 -32.31
C ILE A 23 -34.08 48.04 -32.65
N SER A 24 -34.03 47.70 -33.95
CA SER A 24 -33.86 46.31 -34.40
C SER A 24 -32.48 45.77 -34.02
N THR A 25 -31.43 46.56 -34.23
CA THR A 25 -30.06 46.19 -33.83
C THR A 25 -29.94 46.04 -32.32
N SER A 26 -30.53 46.98 -31.55
CA SER A 26 -30.57 46.89 -30.10
C SER A 26 -31.37 45.68 -29.60
N LEU A 27 -32.50 45.36 -30.23
CA LEU A 27 -33.31 44.21 -29.86
C LEU A 27 -32.57 42.90 -30.12
N ILE A 28 -31.91 42.76 -31.29
CA ILE A 28 -31.10 41.59 -31.62
C ILE A 28 -29.94 41.45 -30.63
N GLY A 29 -29.22 42.54 -30.36
CA GLY A 29 -28.13 42.54 -29.39
C GLY A 29 -28.59 42.14 -27.99
N LEU A 30 -29.77 42.60 -27.57
CA LEU A 30 -30.34 42.28 -26.26
C LEU A 30 -30.79 40.81 -26.18
N LEU A 31 -31.40 40.27 -27.24
CA LEU A 31 -31.71 38.83 -27.33
C LEU A 31 -30.44 37.98 -27.28
N TRP A 32 -29.39 38.38 -28.00
CA TRP A 32 -28.11 37.68 -28.03
C TRP A 32 -27.43 37.70 -26.67
N PHE A 33 -27.41 38.87 -26.01
CA PHE A 33 -26.86 39.04 -24.67
C PHE A 33 -27.58 38.18 -23.63
N LEU A 34 -28.92 38.10 -23.67
CA LEU A 34 -29.68 37.24 -22.76
C LEU A 34 -29.42 35.75 -22.98
N ALA A 35 -29.24 35.33 -24.24
CA ALA A 35 -28.91 33.95 -24.58
C ALA A 35 -27.47 33.61 -24.14
N ASP A 36 -26.52 34.50 -24.41
CA ASP A 36 -25.11 34.34 -24.04
C ASP A 36 -24.92 34.30 -22.53
N TYR A 37 -25.63 35.15 -21.78
CA TYR A 37 -25.60 35.14 -20.31
C TYR A 37 -26.12 33.81 -19.73
N ARG A 38 -27.15 33.20 -20.34
CA ARG A 38 -27.64 31.88 -19.92
C ARG A 38 -26.62 30.79 -20.21
N TYR A 39 -26.10 30.76 -21.44
CA TYR A 39 -25.08 29.81 -21.86
C TYR A 39 -23.82 29.89 -20.98
N PHE A 40 -23.36 31.11 -20.67
CA PHE A 40 -22.20 31.33 -19.83
C PHE A 40 -22.39 30.80 -18.40
N ASN A 41 -23.57 31.00 -17.81
CA ASN A 41 -23.87 30.48 -16.47
C ASN A 41 -23.96 28.95 -16.44
N GLU A 42 -24.55 28.32 -17.47
CA GLU A 42 -24.59 26.86 -17.60
C GLU A 42 -23.17 26.29 -17.76
N MET A 43 -22.36 26.92 -18.61
CA MET A 43 -20.96 26.54 -18.83
C MET A 43 -20.13 26.62 -17.54
N ILE A 44 -20.30 27.67 -16.73
CA ILE A 44 -19.60 27.79 -15.43
C ILE A 44 -20.01 26.65 -14.50
N ALA A 45 -21.30 26.39 -14.36
CA ALA A 45 -21.79 25.33 -13.46
C ALA A 45 -21.26 23.95 -13.88
N GLU A 46 -21.22 23.66 -15.18
CA GLU A 46 -20.66 22.43 -15.72
C GLU A 46 -19.14 22.32 -15.49
N GLN A 47 -18.40 23.42 -15.65
CA GLN A 47 -16.96 23.45 -15.41
C GLN A 47 -16.62 23.22 -13.93
N GLU A 48 -17.37 23.84 -13.01
CA GLU A 48 -17.21 23.61 -11.58
C GLU A 48 -17.47 22.15 -11.24
N ALA A 49 -18.60 21.58 -11.69
CA ALA A 49 -18.93 20.18 -11.45
C ALA A 49 -17.83 19.23 -11.97
N THR A 50 -17.36 19.46 -13.19
CA THR A 50 -16.28 18.69 -13.81
C THR A 50 -14.98 18.83 -13.02
N PHE A 51 -14.63 20.03 -12.57
CA PHE A 51 -13.43 20.26 -11.76
C PHE A 51 -13.50 19.50 -10.43
N TYR A 52 -14.63 19.54 -9.74
CA TYR A 52 -14.83 18.78 -8.50
C TYR A 52 -14.72 17.28 -8.72
N ASP A 53 -15.33 16.76 -9.79
CA ASP A 53 -15.25 15.34 -10.13
C ASP A 53 -13.83 14.90 -10.49
N GLN A 54 -13.09 15.72 -11.25
CA GLN A 54 -11.69 15.48 -11.57
C GLN A 54 -10.83 15.46 -10.30
N LYS A 55 -11.02 16.42 -9.38
CA LYS A 55 -10.29 16.44 -8.10
C LYS A 55 -10.60 15.22 -7.25
N LYS A 56 -11.87 14.82 -7.19
CA LYS A 56 -12.30 13.61 -6.48
C LYS A 56 -11.69 12.35 -7.09
N GLN A 57 -11.64 12.27 -8.42
CA GLN A 57 -11.01 11.16 -9.12
C GLN A 57 -9.50 11.11 -8.87
N MET A 58 -8.80 12.24 -8.99
CA MET A 58 -7.38 12.33 -8.66
C MET A 58 -7.08 11.87 -7.23
N LEU A 59 -7.93 12.25 -6.26
CA LEU A 59 -7.79 11.82 -4.88
C LEU A 59 -8.01 10.32 -4.72
N ARG A 60 -9.05 9.76 -5.37
CA ARG A 60 -9.29 8.31 -5.38
C ARG A 60 -8.11 7.54 -5.97
N ASP A 61 -7.56 8.04 -7.07
CA ASP A 61 -6.41 7.43 -7.73
C ASP A 61 -5.15 7.49 -6.85
N GLU A 62 -4.93 8.62 -6.16
CA GLU A 62 -3.81 8.75 -5.21
C GLU A 62 -3.95 7.80 -4.01
N VAL A 63 -5.15 7.71 -3.42
CA VAL A 63 -5.42 6.73 -2.37
C VAL A 63 -5.19 5.31 -2.87
N GLY A 64 -5.67 4.98 -4.07
CA GLY A 64 -5.43 3.68 -4.70
C GLY A 64 -3.95 3.39 -4.92
N ARG A 65 -3.16 4.38 -5.36
CA ARG A 65 -1.70 4.27 -5.49
C ARG A 65 -1.04 3.95 -4.15
N VAL A 66 -1.42 4.65 -3.09
CA VAL A 66 -0.87 4.42 -1.74
C VAL A 66 -1.23 3.02 -1.23
N VAL A 67 -2.47 2.57 -1.41
CA VAL A 67 -2.89 1.20 -1.02
C VAL A 67 -2.05 0.15 -1.76
N ASN A 68 -1.97 0.26 -3.09
CA ASN A 68 -1.18 -0.66 -3.91
C ASN A 68 0.31 -0.68 -3.50
N TYR A 69 0.86 0.49 -3.15
CA TYR A 69 2.22 0.60 -2.66
C TYR A 69 2.41 -0.09 -1.30
N ILE A 70 1.47 0.09 -0.36
CA ILE A 70 1.49 -0.59 0.94
C ILE A 70 1.44 -2.11 0.76
N ASP A 71 0.55 -2.60 -0.10
CA ASP A 71 0.42 -4.04 -0.38
C ASP A 71 1.69 -4.62 -0.98
N TYR A 72 2.28 -3.91 -1.96
CA TYR A 72 3.56 -4.28 -2.54
C TYR A 72 4.68 -4.34 -1.50
N MET A 73 4.77 -3.32 -0.63
CA MET A 73 5.79 -3.26 0.42
C MET A 73 5.60 -4.37 1.45
N LYS A 74 4.36 -4.70 1.81
CA LYS A 74 4.04 -5.80 2.72
C LYS A 74 4.49 -7.14 2.14
N ALA A 75 4.08 -7.44 0.90
CA ALA A 75 4.44 -8.69 0.22
C ALA A 75 5.97 -8.83 0.04
N THR A 76 6.63 -7.74 -0.37
CA THR A 76 8.09 -7.71 -0.52
C THR A 76 8.82 -7.90 0.80
N THR A 77 8.34 -7.27 1.87
CA THR A 77 8.92 -7.41 3.21
C THR A 77 8.76 -8.83 3.74
N GLU A 78 7.60 -9.45 3.56
CA GLU A 78 7.35 -10.83 3.97
C GLU A 78 8.28 -11.80 3.22
N SER A 79 8.40 -11.64 1.90
CA SER A 79 9.30 -12.47 1.08
C SER A 79 10.76 -12.35 1.52
N ARG A 80 11.24 -11.12 1.74
CA ARG A 80 12.59 -10.87 2.26
C ARG A 80 12.81 -11.45 3.65
N LEU A 81 11.81 -11.33 4.53
CA LEU A 81 11.88 -11.91 5.88
C LEU A 81 11.97 -13.43 5.82
N LYS A 82 11.14 -14.09 5.00
CA LYS A 82 11.19 -15.54 4.77
C LYS A 82 12.56 -15.98 4.26
N GLN A 83 13.11 -15.30 3.27
CA GLN A 83 14.44 -15.59 2.74
C GLN A 83 15.53 -15.41 3.80
N SER A 84 15.45 -14.33 4.59
CA SER A 84 16.40 -14.07 5.67
C SER A 84 16.35 -15.14 6.76
N ILE A 85 15.16 -15.52 7.24
CA ILE A 85 14.99 -16.60 8.23
C ILE A 85 15.54 -17.92 7.67
N ARG A 86 15.18 -18.28 6.44
CA ARG A 86 15.69 -19.50 5.78
C ARG A 86 17.23 -19.53 5.74
N SER A 87 17.85 -18.42 5.36
CA SER A 87 19.31 -18.30 5.32
C SER A 87 19.93 -18.48 6.70
N ARG A 88 19.32 -17.91 7.75
CA ARG A 88 19.79 -18.06 9.14
C ARG A 88 19.64 -19.49 9.65
N THR A 89 18.54 -20.16 9.32
CA THR A 89 18.34 -21.58 9.65
C THR A 89 19.41 -22.46 9.01
N TYR A 90 19.72 -22.25 7.72
CA TYR A 90 20.81 -23.00 7.07
C TYR A 90 22.18 -22.68 7.66
N GLU A 91 22.47 -21.43 7.98
CA GLU A 91 23.72 -21.05 8.65
C GLU A 91 23.89 -21.79 9.99
N ALA A 92 22.83 -21.85 10.81
CA ALA A 92 22.86 -22.62 12.06
C ALA A 92 23.06 -24.12 11.82
N TYR A 93 22.42 -24.69 10.79
CA TYR A 93 22.59 -26.09 10.41
C TYR A 93 24.03 -26.40 9.97
N GLU A 94 24.65 -25.54 9.14
CA GLU A 94 26.03 -25.71 8.70
C GLU A 94 27.01 -25.61 9.87
N ILE A 95 26.80 -24.65 10.79
CA ILE A 95 27.60 -24.53 12.03
C ILE A 95 27.48 -25.80 12.88
N ALA A 96 26.25 -26.27 13.13
CA ALA A 96 26.02 -27.48 13.91
C ALA A 96 26.66 -28.71 13.26
N SER A 97 26.53 -28.82 11.93
CA SER A 97 27.10 -29.91 11.14
C SER A 97 28.63 -29.91 11.14
N ALA A 98 29.25 -28.74 11.04
CA ALA A 98 30.70 -28.59 11.12
C ALA A 98 31.22 -29.02 12.50
N ILE A 99 30.61 -28.51 13.58
CA ILE A 99 30.96 -28.90 14.96
C ILE A 99 30.81 -30.40 15.16
N TYR A 100 29.72 -30.99 14.67
CA TYR A 100 29.51 -32.44 14.75
C TYR A 100 30.64 -33.20 14.03
N LYS A 101 30.89 -32.89 12.75
CA LYS A 101 31.88 -33.61 11.92
C LYS A 101 33.31 -33.49 12.46
N GLU A 102 33.69 -32.33 12.99
CA GLU A 102 35.03 -32.11 13.55
C GLU A 102 35.28 -32.89 14.84
N ASN A 103 34.21 -33.23 15.57
CA ASN A 103 34.31 -33.88 16.88
C ASN A 103 33.82 -35.34 16.86
N GLU A 104 33.29 -35.81 15.73
CA GLU A 104 32.84 -37.19 15.55
C GLU A 104 34.00 -38.18 15.79
N GLY A 105 33.79 -39.14 16.69
CA GLY A 105 34.81 -40.12 17.09
C GLY A 105 35.78 -39.64 18.18
N ASN A 106 35.83 -38.33 18.47
CA ASN A 106 36.66 -37.77 19.54
C ASN A 106 35.86 -37.42 20.81
N LEU A 107 34.63 -36.93 20.63
CA LEU A 107 33.72 -36.56 21.70
C LEU A 107 32.48 -37.45 21.71
N THR A 108 31.84 -37.56 22.87
CA THR A 108 30.52 -38.18 23.00
C THR A 108 29.44 -37.31 22.37
N GLU A 109 28.33 -37.91 21.96
CA GLU A 109 27.18 -37.17 21.40
C GLU A 109 26.68 -36.07 22.34
N ALA A 110 26.70 -36.30 23.65
CA ALA A 110 26.29 -35.32 24.66
C ALA A 110 27.24 -34.11 24.69
N GLU A 111 28.55 -34.32 24.60
CA GLU A 111 29.54 -33.25 24.55
C GLU A 111 29.42 -32.43 23.26
N ILE A 112 29.19 -33.10 22.12
CA ILE A 112 28.96 -32.43 20.83
C ILE A 112 27.68 -31.58 20.90
N LYS A 113 26.58 -32.11 21.46
CA LYS A 113 25.34 -31.34 21.67
C LYS A 113 25.59 -30.10 22.51
N VAL A 114 26.34 -30.22 23.62
CA VAL A 114 26.70 -29.06 24.46
C VAL A 114 27.51 -28.03 23.67
N ALA A 115 28.48 -28.46 22.85
CA ALA A 115 29.27 -27.57 22.01
C ALA A 115 28.40 -26.80 21.00
N VAL A 116 27.52 -27.50 20.28
CA VAL A 116 26.57 -26.88 19.33
C VAL A 116 25.66 -25.88 20.06
N LYS A 117 25.05 -26.28 21.18
CA LYS A 117 24.15 -25.41 21.96
C LYS A 117 24.85 -24.16 22.45
N ASN A 118 26.09 -24.27 22.95
CA ASN A 118 26.85 -23.14 23.45
C ASN A 118 27.19 -22.11 22.36
N VAL A 119 27.50 -22.57 21.15
CA VAL A 119 27.77 -21.69 20.01
C VAL A 119 26.47 -21.01 19.56
N LEU A 120 25.45 -21.80 19.21
CA LEU A 120 24.20 -21.27 18.65
C LEU A 120 23.47 -20.36 19.64
N ARG A 121 23.53 -20.64 20.96
CA ARG A 121 22.93 -19.78 22.00
C ARG A 121 23.48 -18.36 21.99
N ARG A 122 24.74 -18.13 21.61
CA ARG A 122 25.36 -16.80 21.64
C ARG A 122 25.07 -15.98 20.38
N LEU A 123 24.66 -16.65 19.31
CA LEU A 123 24.37 -15.98 18.05
C LEU A 123 23.05 -15.20 18.18
N ARG A 124 23.12 -13.92 17.82
CA ARG A 124 21.97 -13.01 17.77
C ARG A 124 22.00 -12.26 16.44
N PHE A 125 20.82 -12.07 15.87
CA PHE A 125 20.64 -11.34 14.61
C PHE A 125 19.48 -10.35 14.75
N ASN A 126 19.25 -9.52 13.72
CA ASN A 126 18.17 -8.53 13.71
C ASN A 126 18.19 -7.59 14.93
N ASN A 127 19.34 -6.98 15.22
CA ASN A 127 19.58 -6.08 16.36
C ASN A 127 19.27 -6.73 17.72
N GLY A 128 19.66 -7.99 17.89
CA GLY A 128 19.50 -8.71 19.16
C GLY A 128 18.17 -9.43 19.34
N ARG A 129 17.19 -9.20 18.45
CA ARG A 129 15.84 -9.81 18.56
C ARG A 129 15.77 -11.24 18.03
N GLY A 130 16.61 -11.58 17.06
CA GLY A 130 16.62 -12.89 16.44
C GLY A 130 17.57 -13.84 17.18
N TYR A 131 17.10 -15.06 17.41
CA TYR A 131 17.82 -16.12 18.11
C TYR A 131 17.49 -17.49 17.51
N TYR A 132 18.33 -18.48 17.81
CA TYR A 132 18.09 -19.87 17.43
C TYR A 132 17.42 -20.65 18.57
N PHE A 133 16.61 -21.62 18.16
CA PHE A 133 16.04 -22.64 19.02
C PHE A 133 16.21 -24.02 18.36
N ALA A 134 16.10 -25.09 19.14
CA ALA A 134 16.16 -26.45 18.64
C ALA A 134 15.25 -27.35 19.47
N THR A 135 14.25 -27.93 18.82
CA THR A 135 13.30 -28.87 19.42
C THR A 135 13.50 -30.24 18.79
N ARG A 136 13.51 -31.29 19.60
CA ARG A 136 13.54 -32.68 19.12
C ARG A 136 12.20 -33.08 18.52
N LEU A 137 12.22 -34.13 17.70
CA LEU A 137 11.01 -34.69 17.06
C LEU A 137 10.01 -35.35 18.03
N ASP A 138 10.39 -35.51 19.31
CA ASP A 138 9.50 -35.94 20.41
C ASP A 138 8.98 -34.75 21.24
N GLY A 139 9.29 -33.51 20.83
CA GLY A 139 8.85 -32.27 21.47
C GLY A 139 9.73 -31.77 22.61
N LEU A 140 10.81 -32.48 22.96
CA LEU A 140 11.76 -32.01 23.97
C LEU A 140 12.56 -30.81 23.45
N GLU A 141 12.53 -29.69 24.16
CA GLU A 141 13.30 -28.50 23.81
C GLU A 141 14.77 -28.65 24.22
N GLU A 142 15.69 -28.56 23.28
CA GLU A 142 17.13 -28.73 23.51
C GLU A 142 17.84 -27.39 23.70
N LEU A 143 17.46 -26.37 22.92
CA LEU A 143 18.04 -25.03 22.93
C LEU A 143 16.93 -24.00 22.77
N PHE A 144 16.81 -23.06 23.70
CA PHE A 144 15.93 -21.91 23.57
C PHE A 144 16.67 -20.68 24.11
N ALA A 145 17.35 -19.95 23.23
CA ALA A 145 18.28 -18.92 23.68
C ALA A 145 17.62 -17.69 24.34
N ASP A 146 16.34 -17.43 24.07
CA ASP A 146 15.54 -16.34 24.66
C ASP A 146 14.78 -16.76 25.93
N ARG A 147 14.45 -18.05 26.06
CA ARG A 147 13.77 -18.63 27.24
C ARG A 147 14.47 -19.91 27.71
N PRO A 148 15.69 -19.82 28.28
CA PRO A 148 16.46 -20.98 28.70
C PRO A 148 15.73 -21.90 29.69
N GLU A 149 14.78 -21.36 30.44
CA GLU A 149 13.95 -22.09 31.41
C GLU A 149 13.03 -23.15 30.76
N LEU A 150 12.81 -23.08 29.45
CA LEU A 150 12.03 -24.08 28.70
C LEU A 150 12.88 -25.26 28.22
N GLU A 151 14.21 -25.19 28.34
CA GLU A 151 15.07 -26.29 27.90
C GLU A 151 14.92 -27.52 28.82
N GLY A 152 14.85 -28.70 28.21
CA GLY A 152 14.57 -29.95 28.90
C GLY A 152 13.08 -30.17 29.22
N VAL A 153 12.21 -29.23 28.85
CA VAL A 153 10.76 -29.39 28.93
C VAL A 153 10.25 -29.97 27.61
N ASN A 154 9.30 -30.90 27.69
CA ASN A 154 8.58 -31.34 26.50
C ASN A 154 7.46 -30.34 26.16
N LEU A 155 7.60 -29.67 25.02
CA LEU A 155 6.69 -28.62 24.54
C LEU A 155 5.67 -29.13 23.51
N ILE A 156 5.53 -30.45 23.32
CA ILE A 156 4.61 -31.03 22.33
C ILE A 156 3.14 -30.63 22.54
N ASP A 157 2.76 -30.35 23.79
CA ASP A 157 1.41 -29.92 24.18
C ASP A 157 1.32 -28.40 24.40
N MET A 158 2.41 -27.66 24.15
CA MET A 158 2.40 -26.20 24.27
C MET A 158 1.52 -25.60 23.18
N GLN A 159 0.63 -24.70 23.61
CA GLN A 159 -0.23 -23.93 22.72
C GLN A 159 0.25 -22.48 22.65
N ASP A 160 0.07 -21.87 21.49
CA ASP A 160 0.21 -20.42 21.35
C ASP A 160 -1.00 -19.66 21.91
N THR A 161 -1.02 -18.34 21.75
CA THR A 161 -2.13 -17.47 22.22
C THR A 161 -3.46 -17.73 21.51
N GLN A 162 -3.47 -18.50 20.43
CA GLN A 162 -4.65 -18.88 19.65
C GLN A 162 -5.06 -20.34 19.90
N GLY A 163 -4.36 -21.07 20.78
CA GLY A 163 -4.64 -22.48 21.07
C GLY A 163 -3.98 -23.47 20.10
N GLN A 164 -3.10 -23.01 19.21
CA GLN A 164 -2.46 -23.86 18.19
C GLN A 164 -1.24 -24.58 18.75
N PHE A 165 -1.10 -25.87 18.42
CA PHE A 165 0.03 -26.71 18.83
C PHE A 165 1.24 -26.55 17.90
N VAL A 166 1.92 -25.41 18.00
CA VAL A 166 3.00 -25.00 17.08
C VAL A 166 4.12 -26.05 16.96
N ILE A 167 4.51 -26.69 18.06
CA ILE A 167 5.57 -27.71 18.05
C ILE A 167 5.15 -28.94 17.24
N ARG A 168 3.88 -29.35 17.31
CA ARG A 168 3.37 -30.46 16.51
C ARG A 168 3.39 -30.13 15.02
N ASP A 169 2.95 -28.92 14.67
CA ASP A 169 2.95 -28.43 13.28
C ASP A 169 4.38 -28.39 12.71
N MET A 170 5.36 -27.93 13.51
CA MET A 170 6.78 -27.91 13.12
C MET A 170 7.31 -29.33 12.87
N ILE A 171 7.00 -30.28 13.76
CA ILE A 171 7.42 -31.67 13.62
C ILE A 171 6.79 -32.33 12.39
N GLU A 172 5.51 -32.05 12.12
CA GLU A 172 4.81 -32.54 10.93
C GLU A 172 5.47 -32.00 9.64
N LEU A 173 5.76 -30.70 9.60
CA LEU A 173 6.39 -30.05 8.44
C LEU A 173 7.73 -30.68 8.06
N VAL A 174 8.55 -31.07 9.04
CA VAL A 174 9.88 -31.68 8.81
C VAL A 174 9.77 -33.15 8.38
N ARG A 175 8.63 -33.81 8.65
CA ARG A 175 8.41 -35.22 8.28
C ARG A 175 7.85 -35.40 6.86
N THR A 176 7.24 -34.36 6.29
CA THR A 176 6.83 -34.28 4.88
C THR A 176 8.02 -34.11 3.94
#